data_AF-A0A1M7U6N4-F1
#
_entry.id   AF-A0A1M7U6N4-F1
#
_cell.length_a   1.000
_cell.length_b   1.000
_cell.length_c   1.000
_cell.angle_alpha   90.00
_cell.angle_beta   90.00
_cell.angle_gamma   90.00
#
_symmetry.space_group_name_H-M   'P 1'
#
loop_
_entity.id
_entity.type
_entity.pdbx_description
1 polymer ?
#
loop_
_entity_poly.entity_id
_entity_poly.type
_entity_poly.pdbx_seq_one_letter_code
_entity_poly.pdbx_strand_id
1 'polypeptide(L)'
;MQIDLGDLTPKTAADAWVAPGAFVIGDVVPENAVIPPGSLVAGVPGKVRRGLAAAELDHVRTDAETYVALARRHATVVGPRSGPGQEGSSEQVGSA
;
A
#
# COMPACT_ATOMS: atom_id res chain seq x y z
N MET A 1 18.98 -1.82 0.56
CA MET A 1 18.28 -1.12 1.65
C MET A 1 17.51 -2.18 2.42
N GLN A 2 17.78 -2.35 3.72
CA GLN A 2 17.00 -3.26 4.56
C GLN A 2 16.04 -2.40 5.38
N ILE A 3 14.74 -2.61 5.20
CA ILE A 3 13.69 -1.96 5.99
C ILE A 3 13.00 -3.07 6.75
N ASP A 4 13.10 -3.02 8.07
CA ASP A 4 12.29 -3.83 8.98
C ASP A 4 10.94 -3.15 9.15
N LEU A 5 9.87 -3.86 8.76
CA LEU A 5 8.51 -3.39 8.87
C LEU A 5 7.76 -4.01 10.06
N GLY A 6 8.33 -5.01 10.75
CA GLY A 6 7.67 -5.69 11.86
C GLY A 6 6.22 -6.09 11.57
N ASP A 7 5.32 -5.69 12.45
CA ASP A 7 3.85 -5.83 12.38
C ASP A 7 3.15 -4.63 11.74
N LEU A 8 3.90 -3.67 11.18
CA LEU A 8 3.34 -2.49 10.54
C LEU A 8 2.64 -2.87 9.23
N THR A 9 1.32 -2.69 9.23
CA THR A 9 0.51 -2.75 8.01
C THR A 9 0.51 -1.38 7.35
N PRO A 10 0.93 -1.23 6.08
CA PRO A 10 0.87 0.05 5.40
C PRO A 10 -0.55 0.56 5.31
N LYS A 11 -0.79 1.79 5.76
CA LYS A 11 -2.08 2.47 5.65
C LYS A 11 -1.93 3.80 4.94
N THR A 12 -2.89 4.07 4.07
CA THR A 12 -3.09 5.34 3.40
C THR A 12 -4.46 5.87 3.78
N ALA A 13 -4.57 7.16 4.10
CA ALA A 13 -5.87 7.80 4.28
C ALA A 13 -6.74 7.65 3.01
N ALA A 14 -8.06 7.56 3.20
CA ALA A 14 -9.00 7.29 2.12
C ALA A 14 -9.02 8.38 1.03
N ASP A 15 -8.67 9.61 1.40
CA ASP A 15 -8.63 10.80 0.56
C ASP A 15 -7.23 11.12 0.00
N ALA A 16 -6.23 10.27 0.29
CA ALA A 16 -4.87 10.47 -0.17
C ALA A 16 -4.74 10.19 -1.68
N TRP A 17 -4.00 11.06 -2.39
CA TRP A 17 -3.64 10.86 -3.79
C TRP A 17 -2.15 10.54 -3.93
N VAL A 18 -1.85 9.38 -4.52
CA VAL A 18 -0.49 8.92 -4.81
C VAL A 18 -0.27 8.87 -6.31
N ALA A 19 0.65 9.71 -6.79
CA ALA A 19 0.96 9.75 -8.21
C ALA A 19 1.66 8.47 -8.70
N PRO A 20 1.52 8.12 -10.00
CA PRO A 20 2.27 7.02 -10.60
C PRO A 20 3.78 7.13 -10.37
N GLY A 21 4.40 6.01 -10.05
CA GLY A 21 5.84 5.91 -9.80
C GLY A 21 6.30 6.44 -8.44
N ALA A 22 5.39 6.90 -7.56
CA ALA A 22 5.74 7.15 -6.18
C ALA A 22 5.93 5.83 -5.41
N PHE A 23 6.87 5.81 -4.46
CA PHE A 23 7.18 4.66 -3.62
C PHE A 23 6.98 5.01 -2.15
N VAL A 24 6.13 4.24 -1.47
CA VAL A 24 5.60 4.57 -0.14
C VAL A 24 5.81 3.38 0.79
N ILE A 25 6.46 3.61 1.94
CA ILE A 25 6.88 2.54 2.87
C ILE A 25 6.58 2.91 4.32
N GLY A 26 5.80 2.07 5.02
CA GLY A 26 5.41 2.25 6.44
C GLY A 26 3.93 2.58 6.64
N ASP A 27 3.57 3.22 7.77
CA ASP A 27 2.24 3.79 8.07
C ASP A 27 2.20 5.28 7.69
N VAL A 28 1.68 5.60 6.50
CA VAL A 28 2.47 6.41 5.57
C VAL A 28 1.82 7.66 5.03
N VAL A 29 0.49 7.72 4.92
CA VAL A 29 -0.13 8.82 4.19
C VAL A 29 -1.25 9.46 5.00
N PRO A 30 -1.03 10.68 5.54
CA PRO A 30 -2.04 11.42 6.27
C PRO A 30 -3.17 11.91 5.35
N GLU A 31 -4.26 12.36 5.95
CA GLU A 31 -5.40 12.95 5.24
C GLU A 31 -4.96 14.09 4.31
N ASN A 32 -5.64 14.22 3.17
CA ASN A 32 -5.41 15.23 2.12
C ASN A 32 -3.98 15.25 1.54
N ALA A 33 -3.18 14.19 1.73
CA ALA A 33 -1.82 14.15 1.19
C ALA A 33 -1.81 13.97 -0.34
N VAL A 34 -0.97 14.77 -0.99
CA VAL A 34 -0.69 14.72 -2.44
C VAL A 34 0.77 14.33 -2.61
N ILE A 35 1.02 13.11 -3.10
CA ILE A 35 2.39 12.61 -3.31
C ILE A 35 2.78 12.77 -4.78
N PRO A 36 3.82 13.58 -5.11
CA PRO A 36 4.23 13.81 -6.49
C PRO A 36 4.81 12.55 -7.18
N PRO A 37 4.79 12.48 -8.53
CA PRO A 37 5.35 11.36 -9.27
C PRO A 37 6.82 11.12 -8.93
N GLY A 38 7.20 9.85 -8.83
CA GLY A 38 8.60 9.49 -8.57
C GLY A 38 9.10 9.86 -7.17
N SER A 39 8.23 10.12 -6.19
CA SER A 39 8.65 10.46 -4.83
C SER A 39 8.90 9.23 -3.96
N LEU A 40 9.89 9.29 -3.07
CA LEU A 40 10.08 8.35 -1.97
C LEU A 40 9.46 8.90 -0.68
N VAL A 41 8.50 8.17 -0.11
CA VAL A 41 7.85 8.47 1.17
C VAL A 41 8.21 7.41 2.19
N ALA A 42 8.70 7.84 3.36
CA ALA A 42 9.10 6.92 4.42
C ALA A 42 8.96 7.51 5.83
N GLY A 43 8.65 6.63 6.79
CA GLY A 43 8.51 6.90 8.22
C GLY A 43 7.05 6.84 8.69
N VAL A 44 6.85 7.09 9.99
CA VAL A 44 5.52 7.16 10.62
C VAL A 44 5.42 8.46 11.44
N PRO A 45 4.50 9.39 11.10
CA PRO A 45 3.77 9.45 9.82
C PRO A 45 4.72 9.69 8.63
N GLY A 46 4.37 9.15 7.47
CA GLY A 46 5.20 9.23 6.27
C GLY A 46 5.35 10.66 5.75
N LYS A 47 6.56 10.99 5.28
CA LYS A 47 6.90 12.27 4.64
C LYS A 47 7.68 12.03 3.36
N VAL A 48 7.48 12.87 2.35
CA VAL A 48 8.31 12.90 1.14
C VAL A 48 9.75 13.20 1.55
N ARG A 49 10.68 12.30 1.23
CA ARG A 49 12.10 12.44 1.58
C ARG A 49 12.92 13.00 0.42
N ARG A 50 12.67 12.49 -0.79
CA ARG A 50 13.37 12.85 -2.03
C ARG A 50 12.64 12.27 -3.25
N GLY A 51 13.10 12.64 -4.44
CA GLY A 51 12.78 11.92 -5.67
C GLY A 51 13.55 10.60 -5.79
N LEU A 52 12.97 9.65 -6.51
CA LEU A 52 13.58 8.39 -6.93
C LEU A 52 14.48 8.63 -8.14
N ALA A 53 15.64 8.00 -8.14
CA ALA A 53 16.48 7.93 -9.32
C ALA A 53 15.88 6.96 -10.37
N ALA A 54 16.28 7.12 -11.63
CA ALA A 54 15.82 6.25 -12.72
C ALA A 54 16.05 4.76 -12.43
N ALA A 55 17.24 4.41 -11.94
CA ALA A 55 17.57 3.04 -11.55
C ALA A 55 16.66 2.50 -10.44
N GLU A 56 16.20 3.36 -9.51
CA GLU A 56 15.28 2.93 -8.45
C GLU A 56 13.87 2.68 -9.01
N LEU A 57 13.42 3.47 -9.99
CA LEU A 57 12.15 3.21 -10.69
C LEU A 57 12.19 1.90 -11.49
N ASP A 58 13.32 1.59 -12.13
CA ASP A 58 13.51 0.34 -12.86
C ASP A 58 13.52 -0.88 -11.93
N HIS A 59 14.15 -0.73 -10.76
CA HIS A 59 14.12 -1.75 -9.71
C HIS A 59 12.69 -2.01 -9.22
N VAL A 60 11.91 -0.96 -8.94
CA VAL A 60 10.50 -1.10 -8.52
C VAL A 60 9.69 -1.88 -9.56
N ARG A 61 9.91 -1.64 -10.85
CA ARG A 61 9.25 -2.39 -11.92
C ARG A 61 9.65 -3.88 -11.89
N THR A 62 10.93 -4.16 -11.78
CA THR A 62 11.47 -5.53 -11.73
C THR A 62 10.97 -6.30 -10.51
N ASP A 63 10.91 -5.64 -9.36
CA ASP A 63 10.38 -6.20 -8.12
C ASP A 63 8.88 -6.54 -8.27
N ALA A 64 8.09 -5.64 -8.86
CA ALA A 64 6.67 -5.87 -9.11
C ALA A 64 6.44 -7.11 -9.99
N GLU A 65 7.20 -7.26 -11.07
CA GLU A 65 7.14 -8.44 -11.95
C GLU A 65 7.48 -9.73 -11.19
N THR A 66 8.51 -9.67 -10.34
CA THR A 66 8.94 -10.79 -9.49
C THR A 66 7.84 -11.20 -8.51
N TYR A 67 7.21 -10.24 -7.83
CA TYR A 67 6.11 -10.53 -6.90
C TYR A 67 4.86 -11.06 -7.60
N VAL A 68 4.52 -10.58 -8.79
CA VAL A 68 3.41 -11.14 -9.58
C VAL A 68 3.70 -12.59 -9.98
N ALA A 69 4.93 -12.89 -10.41
CA ALA A 69 5.32 -14.26 -10.74
C ALA A 69 5.27 -15.17 -9.51
N LEU A 70 5.75 -14.69 -8.36
CA LEU A 70 5.69 -15.41 -7.10
C LEU A 70 4.24 -15.66 -6.66
N ALA A 71 3.38 -14.64 -6.69
CA ALA A 71 1.96 -14.77 -6.34
C ALA A 71 1.26 -15.83 -7.20
N ARG A 72 1.54 -15.88 -8.50
CA ARG A 72 1.01 -16.92 -9.40
C ARG A 72 1.48 -18.32 -9.02
N ARG A 73 2.76 -18.48 -8.67
CA ARG A 73 3.34 -19.77 -8.24
C ARG A 73 2.71 -20.29 -6.94
N HIS A 74 2.33 -19.38 -6.03
CA HIS A 74 1.80 -19.71 -4.72
C HIS A 74 0.27 -19.56 -4.60
N ALA A 75 -0.44 -19.26 -5.70
CA ALA A 75 -1.88 -19.03 -5.72
C ALA A 75 -2.71 -20.23 -5.24
N THR A 76 -2.14 -21.44 -5.23
CA THR A 76 -2.80 -22.67 -4.79
C THR A 76 -2.65 -22.94 -3.30
N VAL A 77 -1.66 -22.32 -2.63
CA VAL A 77 -1.36 -22.52 -1.20
C VAL A 77 -2.22 -21.60 -0.33
N VAL A 78 -2.59 -20.43 -0.86
CA VAL A 78 -3.52 -19.51 -0.23
C VAL A 78 -4.89 -19.80 -0.83
N GLY A 79 -5.79 -20.42 -0.05
CA GLY A 79 -7.19 -20.64 -0.46
C GLY A 79 -7.84 -19.32 -0.93
N PRO A 80 -8.96 -19.38 -1.67
CA PRO A 80 -9.59 -18.19 -2.24
C PRO A 80 -9.77 -17.14 -1.14
N ARG A 81 -9.17 -15.96 -1.32
CA ARG A 81 -9.41 -14.84 -0.41
C ARG A 81 -10.90 -14.55 -0.49
N SER A 82 -11.63 -14.79 0.59
CA SER A 82 -12.93 -14.17 0.81
C SER A 82 -12.74 -12.68 0.50
N GLY A 83 -13.53 -12.15 -0.44
CA GLY A 83 -13.43 -10.75 -0.86
C GLY A 83 -13.56 -9.79 0.33
N PRO A 84 -13.24 -8.50 0.15
CA PRO A 84 -13.46 -7.53 1.21
C PRO A 84 -14.90 -7.65 1.71
N GLY A 85 -15.04 -7.84 3.02
CA GLY A 85 -16.32 -8.01 3.68
C GLY A 85 -17.26 -6.89 3.28
N GLN A 86 -18.44 -7.27 2.78
CA GLN A 86 -19.61 -6.43 2.84
C GLN A 86 -19.95 -6.28 4.33
N GLU A 87 -19.33 -5.32 5.01
CA GLU A 87 -19.74 -4.89 6.34
C GLU A 87 -21.00 -4.02 6.21
N GLY A 88 -22.06 -4.45 6.89
CA GLY A 88 -23.13 -3.56 7.33
C GLY A 88 -24.25 -3.30 6.34
N SER A 89 -25.25 -4.19 6.32
CA SER A 89 -26.63 -3.77 6.02
C SER A 89 -27.52 -4.04 7.23
N SER A 90 -28.18 -2.97 7.65
CA SER A 90 -29.26 -2.82 8.64
C SER A 90 -28.91 -2.96 10.13
N GLU A 91 -28.50 -1.82 10.69
CA GLU A 91 -29.13 -1.31 11.90
C GLU A 91 -30.63 -1.10 11.61
N GLN A 92 -31.50 -1.75 12.40
CA GLN A 92 -32.85 -1.25 12.62
C GLN A 92 -33.24 -1.45 14.08
N VAL A 93 -33.36 -0.29 14.71
CA VAL A 93 -33.68 0.01 16.09
C VAL A 93 -35.13 -0.37 16.42
N GLY A 94 -35.34 -1.04 17.56
CA GLY A 94 -36.48 -0.74 18.44
C GLY A 94 -37.48 -1.87 18.77
N SER A 95 -37.84 -1.91 20.07
CA SER A 95 -39.09 -2.44 20.66
C SER A 95 -39.14 -3.95 20.88
N ALA A 96 -39.51 -4.52 22.04
CA ALA A 96 -40.20 -4.05 23.25
C ALA A 96 -39.74 -4.88 24.46
#